data_AF-A0AAD5JLT0-F1
#
_entry.id   AF-A0AAD5JLT0-F1
#
_cell.length_a   1.000
_cell.length_b   1.000
_cell.length_c   1.000
_cell.angle_alpha   90.00
_cell.angle_beta   90.00
_cell.angle_gamma   90.00
#
_symmetry.space_group_name_H-M   'P 1'
#
loop_
_entity.id
_entity.type
_entity.pdbx_description
1 polymer ?
#
loop_
_entity_poly.entity_id
_entity_poly.type
_entity_poly.pdbx_seq_one_letter_code
_entity_poly.pdbx_strand_id
1 'polypeptide(L)'
;IVVNILGLIICFTAVIGLIGAFCQERQAIHILYTTIVVIALIYQISVAVIVYDQAAHTTQWLSQTWSEATQEYRTFAENKFSCCGFSHAYDHPVPTATCHPDDIVNSAQPCYHPLTRFMQHNLQIIYIVLFAALSIEVLALCNAVTLLC
;
A
#
# COMPACT_ATOMS: atom_id res chain seq x y z
N ILE A 1 5.35 4.57 0.76
CA ILE A 1 6.05 4.35 2.05
C ILE A 1 5.33 3.30 2.89
N VAL A 2 4.04 3.48 3.20
CA VAL A 2 3.24 2.52 4.00
C VAL A 2 3.26 1.09 3.46
N VAL A 3 3.15 0.89 2.14
CA VAL A 3 3.18 -0.44 1.50
C VAL A 3 4.57 -1.11 1.62
N ASN A 4 5.66 -0.34 1.55
CA ASN A 4 7.01 -0.89 1.70
C ASN A 4 7.28 -1.34 3.14
N ILE A 5 6.81 -0.56 4.13
CA ILE A 5 6.91 -0.90 5.55
C ILE A 5 6.11 -2.16 5.84
N LEU A 6 4.90 -2.26 5.28
CA LEU A 6 4.03 -3.42 5.39
C LEU A 6 4.70 -4.69 4.84
N GLY A 7 5.30 -4.60 3.64
CA GLY A 7 6.03 -5.74 3.05
C GLY A 7 7.19 -6.22 3.94
N LEU A 8 7.93 -5.31 4.56
CA LEU A 8 8.99 -5.64 5.52
C LEU A 8 8.45 -6.36 6.75
N ILE A 9 7.33 -5.88 7.30
CA ILE A 9 6.69 -6.49 8.47
C ILE A 9 6.22 -7.91 8.14
N ILE A 10 5.56 -8.11 6.99
CA ILE A 10 5.09 -9.44 6.55
C ILE A 10 6.27 -10.42 6.40
N CYS A 11 7.37 -10.00 5.76
CA CYS A 11 8.55 -10.84 5.63
C CYS A 11 9.15 -11.20 7.00
N PHE A 12 9.23 -10.22 7.91
CA PHE A 12 9.79 -10.43 9.24
C PHE A 12 8.92 -11.37 10.09
N THR A 13 7.60 -11.22 10.04
CA THR A 13 6.67 -12.06 10.80
C THR A 13 6.63 -13.48 10.25
N ALA A 14 6.75 -13.65 8.94
CA ALA A 14 6.89 -14.96 8.30
C ALA A 14 8.15 -15.70 8.79
N VAL A 15 9.30 -15.01 8.88
CA VAL A 15 10.55 -15.60 9.40
C VAL A 15 10.40 -15.98 10.87
N ILE A 16 9.80 -15.11 11.68
CA ILE A 16 9.56 -15.39 13.10
C ILE A 16 8.62 -16.58 13.28
N GLY A 17 7.52 -16.63 12.54
CA GLY A 17 6.57 -17.73 12.58
C GLY A 17 7.22 -19.06 12.18
N LEU A 18 8.09 -19.03 11.16
CA LEU A 18 8.85 -20.19 10.72
C LEU A 18 9.82 -20.69 11.82
N ILE A 19 10.58 -19.79 12.43
CA ILE A 19 11.50 -20.14 13.53
C ILE A 19 10.72 -20.69 14.73
N GLY A 20 9.59 -20.06 15.08
CA GLY A 20 8.71 -20.53 16.15
C GLY A 20 8.21 -21.95 15.93
N ALA A 21 7.90 -22.31 14.69
CA ALA A 21 7.47 -23.67 14.33
C ALA A 21 8.60 -24.71 14.46
N PHE A 22 9.86 -24.35 14.17
CA PHE A 22 11.00 -25.28 14.30
C PHE A 22 11.58 -25.36 15.71
N CYS A 23 11.48 -24.30 16.51
CA CYS A 23 12.04 -24.24 17.88
C CYS A 23 10.97 -24.53 18.95
N GLN A 24 10.38 -25.73 18.91
CA GLN A 24 9.26 -26.12 19.78
C GLN A 24 9.66 -26.46 21.23
N GLU A 25 10.95 -26.66 21.51
CA GLU A 25 11.50 -27.22 22.76
C GLU A 25 11.21 -26.40 24.03
N ARG A 26 10.84 -25.11 23.91
CA ARG A 26 10.52 -24.26 25.08
C ARG A 26 9.20 -23.52 24.91
N GLN A 27 8.19 -23.94 25.69
CA GLN A 27 6.86 -23.31 25.72
C GLN A 27 6.91 -21.78 25.89
N ALA A 28 7.78 -21.26 26.76
CA ALA A 28 7.93 -19.82 26.96
C ALA A 28 8.38 -19.06 25.69
N ILE A 29 9.26 -19.67 24.90
CA ILE A 29 9.75 -19.09 23.63
C ILE A 29 8.64 -19.13 22.58
N HIS A 30 7.89 -20.23 22.52
CA HIS A 30 6.75 -20.37 21.60
C HIS A 30 5.62 -19.37 21.89
N ILE A 31 5.32 -19.11 23.17
CA ILE A 31 4.33 -18.10 23.60
C ILE A 31 4.80 -16.69 23.19
N LEU A 32 6.08 -16.37 23.39
CA LEU A 32 6.65 -15.08 22.98
C LEU A 32 6.51 -14.86 21.47
N TYR A 33 6.88 -15.85 20.65
CA TYR A 33 6.75 -15.75 19.19
C TYR A 33 5.29 -15.63 18.74
N THR A 34 4.40 -16.45 19.29
CA THR A 34 2.97 -16.38 18.98
C THR A 34 2.40 -15.00 19.33
N THR A 35 2.82 -14.41 20.45
CA THR A 35 2.39 -13.06 20.86
C THR A 35 2.85 -11.99 19.86
N ILE A 36 4.10 -12.07 19.39
CA ILE A 36 4.64 -11.13 18.38
C ILE A 36 3.84 -11.25 17.07
N VAL A 37 3.52 -12.47 16.63
CA VAL A 37 2.72 -12.71 15.42
C VAL A 37 1.31 -12.13 15.59
N VAL A 38 0.66 -12.30 16.74
CA VAL A 38 -0.67 -11.71 17.00
C VAL A 38 -0.62 -10.18 16.93
N ILE A 39 0.41 -9.54 17.49
CA ILE A 39 0.57 -8.08 17.41
C ILE A 39 0.73 -7.64 15.94
N ALA A 40 1.50 -8.38 15.17
CA ALA A 40 1.69 -8.09 13.75
C ALA A 40 0.41 -8.29 12.93
N LEU A 41 -0.39 -9.32 13.23
CA LEU A 41 -1.69 -9.54 12.61
C LEU A 41 -2.63 -8.34 12.82
N ILE A 42 -2.70 -7.81 14.05
CA ILE A 42 -3.52 -6.62 14.36
C ILE A 42 -3.05 -5.41 13.53
N TYR A 43 -1.74 -5.23 13.41
CA TYR A 43 -1.18 -4.16 12.58
C TYR A 43 -1.54 -4.36 11.09
N GLN A 44 -1.41 -5.58 10.56
CA GLN A 44 -1.75 -5.89 9.18
C GLN A 44 -3.23 -5.67 8.89
N ILE A 45 -4.13 -6.06 9.79
CA ILE A 45 -5.58 -5.79 9.67
C ILE A 45 -5.83 -4.28 9.58
N SER A 46 -5.17 -3.50 10.44
CA SER A 46 -5.31 -2.04 10.44
C SER A 46 -4.89 -1.43 9.10
N VAL A 47 -3.77 -1.88 8.54
CA VAL A 47 -3.31 -1.41 7.22
C VAL A 47 -4.21 -1.91 6.09
N ALA A 48 -4.70 -3.15 6.16
CA ALA A 48 -5.62 -3.70 5.17
C ALA A 48 -6.92 -2.88 5.09
N VAL A 49 -7.46 -2.43 6.22
CA VAL A 49 -8.64 -1.53 6.26
C VAL A 49 -8.33 -0.19 5.59
N ILE A 50 -7.18 0.41 5.88
CA ILE A 50 -6.76 1.69 5.26
C ILE A 50 -6.61 1.54 3.74
N VAL A 51 -5.92 0.50 3.29
CA VAL A 51 -5.71 0.24 1.85
C VAL A 51 -7.04 -0.05 1.16
N TYR A 52 -7.95 -0.77 1.82
CA TYR A 52 -9.28 -1.04 1.31
C TYR A 52 -10.07 0.25 1.09
N ASP A 53 -10.05 1.18 2.06
CA ASP A 53 -10.72 2.47 1.92
C ASP A 53 -10.12 3.30 0.77
N GLN A 54 -8.78 3.32 0.65
CA GLN A 54 -8.09 3.98 -0.46
C GLN A 54 -8.43 3.35 -1.82
N ALA A 55 -8.61 2.03 -1.88
CA ALA A 55 -9.02 1.32 -3.09
C ALA A 55 -10.49 1.58 -3.44
N ALA A 56 -11.37 1.71 -2.44
CA ALA A 56 -12.78 2.02 -2.64
C ALA A 56 -13.00 3.48 -3.07
N HIS A 57 -12.25 4.41 -2.48
CA HIS A 57 -12.36 5.85 -2.69
C HIS A 57 -11.14 6.43 -3.45
N THR A 58 -10.58 5.68 -4.40
CA THR A 58 -9.30 6.03 -5.06
C THR A 58 -9.32 7.41 -5.67
N THR A 59 -10.42 7.85 -6.30
CA THR A 59 -10.49 9.17 -6.95
C THR A 59 -10.36 10.32 -5.95
N GLN A 60 -11.05 10.23 -4.80
CA GLN A 60 -11.01 11.24 -3.75
C GLN A 60 -9.65 11.22 -3.03
N TRP A 61 -9.12 10.03 -2.76
CA TRP A 61 -7.80 9.88 -2.17
C TRP A 61 -6.71 10.46 -3.08
N LEU A 62 -6.78 10.20 -4.40
CA LEU A 62 -5.85 10.77 -5.38
C LEU A 62 -5.93 12.29 -5.45
N SER A 63 -7.13 12.87 -5.43
CA SER A 63 -7.26 14.33 -5.51
C SER A 63 -6.63 15.03 -4.30
N GLN A 64 -6.87 14.50 -3.10
CA GLN A 64 -6.27 15.00 -1.87
C GLN A 64 -4.75 14.80 -1.88
N THR A 65 -4.31 13.58 -2.20
CA THR A 65 -2.88 13.24 -2.28
C THR A 65 -2.18 14.12 -3.31
N TRP A 66 -2.82 14.43 -4.44
CA TRP A 66 -2.26 15.32 -5.44
C TRP A 66 -2.07 16.73 -4.89
N SER A 67 -3.07 17.30 -4.22
CA SER A 67 -2.99 18.65 -3.63
C SER A 67 -1.94 18.77 -2.51
N GLU A 68 -1.62 17.68 -1.83
CA GLU A 68 -0.61 17.64 -0.76
C GLU A 68 0.77 17.18 -1.25
N ALA A 69 0.85 16.59 -2.44
CA ALA A 69 2.10 16.07 -3.00
C ALA A 69 3.13 17.19 -3.21
N THR A 70 4.40 16.85 -2.99
CA THR A 70 5.50 17.76 -3.31
C THR A 70 5.61 17.95 -4.82
N GLN A 71 6.24 19.06 -5.22
CA GLN A 71 6.49 19.37 -6.61
C GLN A 71 7.21 18.23 -7.33
N GLU A 72 8.21 17.60 -6.69
CA GLU A 72 8.95 16.46 -7.25
C GLU A 72 8.05 15.26 -7.60
N TYR A 73 7.12 14.89 -6.71
CA TYR A 73 6.19 13.79 -6.97
C TYR A 73 5.22 14.10 -8.10
N ARG A 74 4.75 15.35 -8.20
CA ARG A 74 3.90 15.79 -9.31
C ARG A 74 4.66 15.79 -10.62
N THR A 75 5.86 16.36 -10.67
CA THR A 75 6.76 16.33 -11.84
C THR A 75 7.01 14.90 -12.32
N PHE A 76 7.28 13.98 -11.39
CA PHE A 76 7.48 12.57 -11.72
C PHE A 76 6.23 11.95 -12.35
N ALA A 77 5.05 12.21 -11.77
CA ALA A 77 3.79 11.70 -12.30
C ALA A 77 3.47 12.29 -13.68
N GLU A 78 3.59 13.61 -13.84
CA GLU A 78 3.35 14.32 -15.10
C GLU A 78 4.27 13.82 -16.22
N ASN A 79 5.57 13.64 -15.94
CA ASN A 79 6.51 13.07 -16.90
C ASN A 79 6.20 11.60 -17.22
N LYS A 80 5.89 10.79 -16.19
CA LYS A 80 5.64 9.35 -16.36
C LYS A 80 4.38 9.07 -17.18
N PHE A 81 3.34 9.86 -17.00
CA PHE A 81 2.06 9.67 -17.68
C PHE A 81 1.84 10.65 -18.85
N SER A 82 2.82 11.51 -19.13
CA SER A 82 2.76 12.57 -20.16
C SER A 82 1.45 13.37 -20.07
N CYS A 83 1.18 13.88 -18.87
CA CYS A 83 -0.05 14.59 -18.50
C CYS A 83 0.28 15.88 -17.74
N CYS A 84 -0.71 16.74 -17.53
CA CYS A 84 -0.53 18.05 -16.88
C CYS A 84 -1.66 18.33 -15.90
N GLY A 85 -1.32 18.58 -14.63
CA GLY A 85 -2.29 18.75 -13.55
C GLY A 85 -3.14 17.50 -13.29
N PHE A 86 -3.93 17.50 -12.21
CA PHE A 86 -4.74 16.34 -11.85
C PHE A 86 -6.06 16.27 -12.60
N SER A 87 -7.07 17.05 -12.21
CA SER A 87 -8.39 17.03 -12.86
C SER A 87 -8.43 17.85 -14.15
N HIS A 88 -7.65 18.92 -14.21
CA HIS A 88 -7.45 19.80 -15.36
C HIS A 88 -6.01 20.35 -15.37
N ALA A 89 -5.58 20.93 -16.49
CA ALA A 89 -4.21 21.44 -16.66
C ALA A 89 -3.78 22.50 -15.62
N TYR A 90 -4.72 23.17 -14.97
CA TYR A 90 -4.48 24.15 -13.89
C TYR A 90 -4.51 23.58 -12.47
N ASP A 91 -4.76 22.28 -12.29
CA ASP A 91 -4.94 21.67 -10.97
C ASP A 91 -3.58 21.27 -10.39
N HIS A 92 -2.97 22.22 -9.67
CA HIS A 92 -1.63 22.10 -9.10
C HIS A 92 -0.58 21.57 -10.09
N PRO A 93 -0.48 22.15 -11.30
CA PRO A 93 0.45 21.67 -12.32
C PRO A 93 1.89 21.98 -11.92
N VAL A 94 2.81 21.18 -12.45
CA VAL A 94 4.22 21.55 -12.41
C VAL A 94 4.70 21.83 -13.84
N PRO A 95 5.29 23.01 -14.10
CA PRO A 95 5.88 23.28 -15.40
C PRO A 95 6.93 22.23 -15.75
N THR A 96 6.70 21.51 -16.84
CA THR A 96 7.62 20.49 -17.39
C THR A 96 7.71 20.66 -18.90
N ALA A 97 8.56 19.90 -19.58
CA ALA A 97 8.69 19.96 -21.04
C ALA A 97 7.36 19.67 -21.78
N THR A 98 6.42 18.96 -21.13
CA THR A 98 5.11 18.57 -21.70
C THR A 98 3.93 19.27 -21.02
N CYS A 99 4.12 19.90 -19.87
CA CYS A 99 3.07 20.61 -19.12
C CYS A 99 3.39 22.10 -19.12
N HIS A 100 2.67 22.84 -19.98
CA HIS A 100 2.72 24.30 -20.05
C HIS A 100 1.43 24.84 -19.44
N PRO A 101 1.43 25.23 -18.16
CA PRO A 101 0.21 25.66 -17.49
C PRO A 101 -0.38 26.94 -18.10
N ASP A 102 0.43 27.78 -18.73
CA ASP A 102 -0.02 29.05 -19.33
C ASP A 102 -0.63 28.87 -20.74
N ASP A 103 -0.44 27.72 -21.39
CA ASP A 103 -0.86 27.45 -22.78
C ASP A 103 -1.78 26.22 -22.88
N ILE A 104 -3.08 26.40 -22.64
CA ILE A 104 -4.10 25.31 -22.69
C ILE A 104 -4.05 24.52 -24.00
N VAL A 105 -3.85 25.20 -25.12
CA VAL A 105 -3.91 24.60 -26.46
C VAL A 105 -2.76 23.60 -26.69
N ASN A 106 -1.62 23.81 -26.04
CA ASN A 106 -0.44 22.97 -26.16
C ASN A 106 -0.19 22.11 -24.92
N SER A 107 -1.01 22.26 -23.87
CA SER A 107 -0.84 21.54 -22.62
C SER A 107 -1.36 20.10 -22.74
N ALA A 108 -0.63 19.17 -22.13
CA ALA A 108 -1.00 17.76 -22.13
C ALA A 108 -2.34 17.50 -21.43
N GLN A 109 -2.98 16.37 -21.75
CA GLN A 109 -4.22 15.93 -21.11
C GLN A 109 -4.08 15.80 -19.58
N PRO A 110 -5.16 15.91 -18.80
CA PRO A 110 -5.11 15.80 -17.34
C PRO A 110 -4.70 14.40 -16.86
N CYS A 111 -3.98 14.34 -15.73
CA CYS A 111 -3.49 13.09 -15.16
C CYS A 111 -4.59 12.22 -14.53
N TYR A 112 -5.79 12.76 -14.31
CA TYR A 112 -6.90 12.09 -13.62
C TYR A 112 -7.12 10.66 -14.12
N HIS A 113 -7.34 10.47 -15.43
CA HIS A 113 -7.67 9.16 -15.97
C HIS A 113 -6.50 8.16 -15.95
N PRO A 114 -5.29 8.48 -16.47
CA PRO A 114 -4.17 7.54 -16.44
C PRO A 114 -3.73 7.22 -15.01
N LEU A 115 -3.72 8.22 -14.12
CA LEU A 115 -3.32 8.03 -12.72
C LEU A 115 -4.34 7.22 -11.94
N THR A 116 -5.64 7.51 -12.09
CA THR A 116 -6.70 6.74 -11.42
C THR A 116 -6.69 5.28 -11.86
N ARG A 117 -6.59 5.00 -13.16
CA ARG A 117 -6.53 3.62 -13.66
C ARG A 117 -5.29 2.90 -13.12
N PHE A 118 -4.13 3.56 -13.13
CA PHE A 118 -2.90 3.00 -12.60
C PHE A 118 -3.05 2.67 -11.11
N MET A 119 -3.55 3.61 -10.31
CA MET A 119 -3.67 3.42 -8.87
C MET A 119 -4.73 2.39 -8.50
N GLN A 120 -5.89 2.39 -9.14
CA GLN A 120 -6.93 1.37 -8.93
C GLN A 120 -6.40 -0.05 -9.19
N HIS A 121 -5.71 -0.25 -10.30
CA HIS A 121 -5.15 -1.56 -10.64
C HIS A 121 -4.11 -2.03 -9.61
N ASN A 122 -3.18 -1.16 -9.22
CA ASN A 122 -2.15 -1.52 -8.25
C ASN A 122 -2.73 -1.74 -6.85
N LEU A 123 -3.66 -0.90 -6.40
CA LEU A 123 -4.32 -1.04 -5.10
C LEU A 123 -5.15 -2.33 -5.01
N GLN A 124 -5.82 -2.74 -6.10
CA GLN A 124 -6.53 -4.02 -6.15
C GLN A 124 -5.58 -5.22 -5.97
N ILE A 125 -4.42 -5.20 -6.64
CA ILE A 125 -3.42 -6.27 -6.49
C ILE A 125 -2.91 -6.31 -5.04
N ILE A 126 -2.56 -5.15 -4.46
CA ILE A 126 -2.08 -5.05 -3.08
C ILE A 126 -3.13 -5.59 -2.11
N TYR A 127 -4.40 -5.21 -2.30
CA TYR A 127 -5.52 -5.69 -1.49
C TYR A 127 -5.64 -7.22 -1.51
N ILE A 128 -5.58 -7.84 -2.70
CA ILE A 128 -5.67 -9.31 -2.83
C ILE A 128 -4.51 -10.00 -2.11
N VAL A 129 -3.28 -9.50 -2.30
CA VAL A 129 -2.08 -10.07 -1.66
C VAL A 129 -2.17 -9.96 -0.14
N LEU A 130 -2.65 -8.83 0.38
CA LEU A 130 -2.81 -8.63 1.82
C LEU A 130 -3.86 -9.57 2.42
N PHE A 131 -5.00 -9.73 1.76
CA PHE A 131 -6.05 -10.63 2.25
C PHE A 131 -5.59 -12.09 2.26
N ALA A 132 -4.82 -12.50 1.23
CA ALA A 132 -4.22 -13.83 1.19
C ALA A 132 -3.19 -14.03 2.32
N ALA A 133 -2.32 -13.05 2.56
CA ALA A 133 -1.34 -13.10 3.64
C ALA A 133 -2.01 -13.22 5.02
N LEU A 134 -3.03 -12.39 5.28
CA LEU A 134 -3.83 -12.46 6.51
C LEU A 134 -4.47 -13.83 6.72
N SER A 135 -5.01 -14.42 5.65
CA SER A 135 -5.63 -15.76 5.71
C SER A 135 -4.62 -16.84 6.12
N ILE A 136 -3.40 -16.77 5.58
CA ILE A 136 -2.30 -17.69 5.91
C ILE A 136 -1.85 -17.49 7.36
N GLU A 137 -1.73 -16.25 7.82
CA GLU A 137 -1.30 -15.94 9.18
C GLU A 137 -2.31 -16.41 10.23
N VAL A 138 -3.61 -16.26 9.95
CA VAL A 138 -4.67 -16.83 10.80
C VAL A 138 -4.56 -18.36 10.88
N LEU A 139 -4.33 -19.03 9.74
CA LEU A 139 -4.12 -20.49 9.72
C LEU A 139 -2.91 -20.91 10.56
N ALA A 140 -1.80 -20.17 10.44
CA ALA A 140 -0.58 -20.42 11.20
C ALA A 140 -0.80 -20.24 12.70
N LEU A 141 -1.55 -19.21 13.11
CA LEU A 141 -1.92 -18.99 14.50
C LEU A 141 -2.83 -20.09 15.05
N CYS A 142 -3.81 -20.56 14.27
CA CYS A 142 -4.63 -21.70 14.67
C CYS A 142 -3.77 -22.94 14.94
N ASN A 143 -2.84 -23.26 14.04
CA ASN A 143 -1.92 -24.39 14.21
C ASN A 143 -1.01 -24.21 15.44
N ALA A 144 -0.47 -23.00 15.65
CA ALA A 144 0.37 -22.70 16.80
C ALA A 144 -0.39 -22.89 18.13
N VAL A 145 -1.66 -22.49 18.19
CA VAL A 145 -2.53 -22.71 19.37
C VAL A 145 -2.80 -24.21 19.56
N THR A 146 -3.07 -24.96 18.48
CA THR A 146 -3.24 -26.42 18.58
C THR A 146 -1.98 -27.14 19.07
N LEU A 147 -0.78 -26.64 18.73
CA LEU A 147 0.49 -27.15 19.24
C LEU A 147 0.76 -26.82 20.72
N LEU A 148 0.08 -25.79 21.25
CA LEU A 148 0.19 -25.36 22.65
C LEU A 148 -0.78 -26.09 23.60
N CYS A 149 -1.92 -26.54 23.08
CA CYS A 149 -2.95 -27.30 23.81
C CYS A 149 -2.62 -28.80 23.86
#